data_AF-A0A5C4M081-F1
#
_entry.id   AF-A0A5C4M081-F1
#
_cell.length_a   1.000
_cell.length_b   1.000
_cell.length_c   1.000
_cell.angle_alpha   90.00
_cell.angle_beta   90.00
_cell.angle_gamma   90.00
#
_symmetry.space_group_name_H-M   'P 1'
#
loop_
_entity.id
_entity.type
_entity.pdbx_description
1 polymer ?
#
loop_
_entity_poly.entity_id
_entity_poly.type
_entity_poly.pdbx_seq_one_letter_code
_entity_poly.pdbx_strand_id
1 'polypeptide(L)'
;MSLGDERELVPLGAGFDLAKRGYDRHQVDEHLERLDGDLKMLAADRDAAITQAGDLARQLEAARGEIDNLRGQVERLGQPPTTVEGLSERLQRMLRLAQDEAADTRARAEAEAGHIRAKAESDASAMRARYEQLLSELDTRRKEMEAEHRNVLETARGEAESIKQRAKQERDRLDAEAEQRRTKVEEDFEIAMAARRTEAMRALAEQEAASKAEAERRVREATEEATEIRTKVAEEERTTNEELERRRRESLEDANRRKQASITEANARLAEATDEARRRVREATEESNKRINAAAERVEALRSLRAGIAEQVKAARTVLTEATSVLTDAAPAVEPLPEEQPTKPATPRPAPHPKNANPNGAASKPTGE
;
A
#
# COMPACT_ATOMS: atom_id res chain seq x y z
N MET A 1 -68.33 125.68 38.45
CA MET A 1 -67.23 125.76 37.47
C MET A 1 -67.62 126.77 36.41
N SER A 2 -66.64 127.45 35.81
CA SER A 2 -66.85 128.60 34.91
C SER A 2 -67.82 128.33 33.75
N LEU A 3 -68.82 129.21 33.61
CA LEU A 3 -69.33 129.69 32.33
C LEU A 3 -69.35 131.22 32.40
N GLY A 4 -68.16 131.79 32.61
CA GLY A 4 -67.94 133.24 32.48
C GLY A 4 -67.68 133.62 31.03
N ASP A 5 -68.11 134.84 30.69
CA ASP A 5 -67.57 135.68 29.62
C ASP A 5 -67.24 135.04 28.26
N GLU A 6 -68.26 134.52 27.59
CA GLU A 6 -68.43 134.79 26.16
C GLU A 6 -69.79 135.46 25.94
N ARG A 7 -69.88 136.73 26.36
CA ARG A 7 -70.82 137.65 25.72
C ARG A 7 -70.32 137.87 24.31
N GLU A 8 -70.72 136.98 23.41
CA GLU A 8 -70.58 137.17 21.97
C GLU A 8 -71.34 138.44 21.62
N LEU A 9 -70.60 139.55 21.61
CA LEU A 9 -71.09 140.86 21.22
C LEU A 9 -71.53 140.70 19.77
N VAL A 10 -72.85 140.61 19.55
CA VAL A 10 -73.45 140.69 18.22
C VAL A 10 -72.73 141.83 17.50
N PRO A 11 -72.01 141.55 16.40
CA PRO A 11 -71.22 142.57 15.76
C PRO A 11 -72.19 143.63 15.26
N LEU A 12 -72.25 144.75 15.98
CA LEU A 12 -72.92 145.95 15.54
C LEU A 12 -72.17 146.39 14.28
N GLY A 13 -72.68 145.93 13.14
CA GLY A 13 -72.08 146.16 11.84
C GLY A 13 -71.79 147.64 11.67
N ALA A 14 -70.69 147.95 10.99
CA ALA A 14 -70.23 149.32 10.77
C ALA A 14 -71.43 150.20 10.39
N GLY A 15 -71.64 151.28 11.15
CA GLY A 15 -72.86 152.07 11.07
C GLY A 15 -73.11 152.60 9.65
N PHE A 16 -74.38 152.76 9.30
CA PHE A 16 -74.83 153.09 7.95
C PHE A 16 -74.04 154.24 7.30
N ASP A 17 -73.67 154.06 6.04
CA ASP A 17 -73.02 155.09 5.24
C ASP A 17 -73.91 156.33 5.09
N LEU A 18 -73.29 157.51 4.97
CA LEU A 18 -74.00 158.79 4.91
C LEU A 18 -74.24 159.23 3.46
N ALA A 19 -75.51 159.28 3.07
CA ALA A 19 -75.99 159.86 1.83
C ALA A 19 -76.34 161.36 1.99
N LYS A 20 -76.59 162.05 0.87
CA LYS A 20 -76.88 163.50 0.86
C LYS A 20 -78.22 163.80 1.56
N ARG A 21 -78.14 164.17 2.85
CA ARG A 21 -79.23 164.40 3.84
C ARG A 21 -79.74 163.16 4.61
N GLY A 22 -78.91 162.14 4.86
CA GLY A 22 -79.28 161.04 5.78
C GLY A 22 -78.35 159.84 5.73
N TYR A 23 -78.74 158.74 6.37
CA TYR A 23 -78.14 157.43 6.15
C TYR A 23 -78.57 156.84 4.80
N ASP A 24 -77.78 155.91 4.26
CA ASP A 24 -78.17 155.14 3.07
C ASP A 24 -79.41 154.29 3.37
N ARG A 25 -80.50 154.58 2.65
CA ARG A 25 -81.79 153.92 2.88
C ARG A 25 -81.71 152.42 2.60
N HIS A 26 -80.92 151.99 1.62
CA HIS A 26 -80.84 150.58 1.25
C HIS A 26 -80.14 149.76 2.35
N GLN A 27 -79.08 150.30 2.95
CA GLN A 27 -78.40 149.66 4.09
C GLN A 27 -79.29 149.61 5.34
N VAL A 28 -80.07 150.66 5.61
CA VAL A 28 -81.05 150.69 6.71
C VAL A 28 -82.16 149.66 6.48
N ASP A 29 -82.72 149.59 5.27
CA ASP A 29 -83.76 148.63 4.91
C ASP A 29 -83.24 147.17 5.05
N GLU A 30 -82.02 146.86 4.58
CA GLU A 30 -81.40 145.53 4.74
C GLU A 30 -81.13 145.17 6.21
N HIS A 31 -80.71 146.14 7.03
CA HIS A 31 -80.47 145.90 8.46
C HIS A 31 -81.79 145.71 9.24
N LEU A 32 -82.84 146.45 8.90
CA LEU A 32 -84.17 146.23 9.47
C LEU A 32 -84.73 144.86 9.05
N GLU A 33 -84.56 144.44 7.79
CA GLU A 33 -84.97 143.11 7.34
C GLU A 33 -84.18 141.99 8.06
N ARG A 34 -82.88 142.19 8.31
CA ARG A 34 -82.06 141.29 9.14
C ARG A 34 -82.57 141.23 10.59
N LEU A 35 -82.80 142.37 11.24
CA LEU A 35 -83.34 142.43 12.61
C LEU A 35 -84.73 141.81 12.73
N ASP A 36 -85.60 142.01 11.74
CA ASP A 36 -86.92 141.36 11.66
C ASP A 36 -86.79 139.84 11.49
N GLY A 37 -85.75 139.37 10.79
CA GLY A 37 -85.38 137.97 10.73
C GLY A 37 -84.92 137.42 12.08
N ASP A 38 -83.99 138.11 12.73
CA ASP A 38 -83.43 137.73 14.04
C ASP A 38 -84.51 137.71 15.14
N LEU A 39 -85.42 138.69 15.14
CA LEU A 39 -86.57 138.71 16.05
C LEU A 39 -87.56 137.56 15.79
N LYS A 40 -87.76 137.15 14.54
CA LYS A 40 -88.58 135.96 14.21
C LYS A 40 -87.90 134.67 14.67
N MET A 41 -86.57 134.55 14.52
CA MET A 41 -85.82 133.42 15.05
C MET A 41 -85.88 133.37 16.58
N LEU A 42 -85.59 134.47 17.28
CA LEU A 42 -85.68 134.55 18.74
C LEU A 42 -87.10 134.28 19.27
N ALA A 43 -88.14 134.70 18.55
CA ALA A 43 -89.52 134.35 18.90
C ALA A 43 -89.79 132.84 18.74
N ALA A 44 -89.33 132.23 17.64
CA ALA A 44 -89.45 130.79 17.41
C ALA A 44 -88.66 129.97 18.46
N ASP A 45 -87.44 130.39 18.80
CA ASP A 45 -86.59 129.76 19.82
C ASP A 45 -87.22 129.88 21.22
N ARG A 46 -87.78 131.05 21.56
CA ARG A 46 -88.55 131.26 22.79
C ARG A 46 -89.75 130.32 22.85
N ASP A 47 -90.52 130.23 21.78
CA ASP A 47 -91.76 129.44 21.76
C ASP A 47 -91.46 127.92 21.76
N ALA A 48 -90.35 127.52 21.14
CA ALA A 48 -89.79 126.17 21.26
C ALA A 48 -89.32 125.88 22.69
N ALA A 49 -88.60 126.80 23.35
CA ALA A 49 -88.16 126.65 24.73
C ALA A 49 -89.32 126.61 25.73
N ILE A 50 -90.38 127.41 25.52
CA ILE A 50 -91.63 127.36 26.30
C ILE A 50 -92.30 125.98 26.14
N THR A 51 -92.35 125.46 24.91
CA THR A 51 -92.91 124.12 24.64
C THR A 51 -92.10 123.02 25.34
N GLN A 52 -90.77 123.04 25.21
CA GLN A 52 -89.87 122.10 25.88
C GLN A 52 -89.97 122.18 27.41
N ALA A 53 -90.07 123.38 27.98
CA ALA A 53 -90.27 123.57 29.41
C ALA A 53 -91.62 122.99 29.89
N GLY A 54 -92.69 123.16 29.10
CA GLY A 54 -93.99 122.53 29.35
C GLY A 54 -93.95 121.01 29.26
N ASP A 55 -93.20 120.44 28.32
CA ASP A 55 -93.02 118.99 28.18
C ASP A 55 -92.22 118.39 29.36
N LEU A 56 -91.13 119.03 29.76
CA LEU A 56 -90.33 118.64 30.91
C LEU A 56 -91.11 118.77 32.23
N ALA A 57 -91.95 119.81 32.37
CA ALA A 57 -92.84 119.94 33.51
C ALA A 57 -93.83 118.76 33.59
N ARG A 58 -94.46 118.39 32.47
CA ARG A 58 -95.36 117.22 32.41
C ARG A 58 -94.66 115.91 32.74
N GLN A 59 -93.43 115.71 32.25
CA GLN A 59 -92.63 114.52 32.57
C GLN A 59 -92.25 114.48 34.07
N LEU A 60 -91.90 115.61 34.66
CA LEU A 60 -91.61 115.71 36.10
C LEU A 60 -92.84 115.44 36.96
N GLU A 61 -94.02 115.91 36.56
CA GLU A 61 -95.28 115.61 37.25
C GLU A 61 -95.66 114.13 37.15
N ALA A 62 -95.51 113.52 35.97
CA ALA A 62 -95.73 112.09 35.78
C ALA A 62 -94.77 111.25 36.65
N ALA A 63 -93.47 111.54 36.60
CA ALA A 63 -92.46 110.85 37.42
C ALA A 63 -92.67 111.04 38.93
N ARG A 64 -93.12 112.23 39.37
CA ARG A 64 -93.51 112.46 40.78
C ARG A 64 -94.72 111.61 41.17
N GLY A 65 -95.75 111.57 40.32
CA GLY A 65 -96.93 110.71 40.52
C GLY A 65 -96.58 109.22 40.58
N GLU A 66 -95.66 108.75 39.74
CA GLU A 66 -95.13 107.37 39.81
C GLU A 66 -94.36 107.12 41.10
N ILE A 67 -93.47 108.04 41.50
CA ILE A 67 -92.70 107.95 42.75
C ILE A 67 -93.64 107.88 43.97
N ASP A 68 -94.68 108.71 44.02
CA ASP A 68 -95.61 108.74 45.15
C ASP A 68 -96.53 107.51 45.15
N ASN A 69 -96.92 106.99 43.97
CA ASN A 69 -97.60 105.70 43.85
C ASN A 69 -96.72 104.53 44.34
N LEU A 70 -95.44 104.49 43.95
CA LEU A 70 -94.48 103.47 44.39
C LEU A 70 -94.19 103.57 45.89
N ARG A 71 -94.04 104.79 46.43
CA ARG A 71 -93.91 105.03 47.88
C ARG A 71 -95.13 104.54 48.64
N GLY A 72 -96.34 104.86 48.17
CA GLY A 72 -97.58 104.38 48.78
C GLY A 72 -97.72 102.85 48.71
N GLN A 73 -97.25 102.20 47.64
CA GLN A 73 -97.15 100.74 47.58
C GLN A 73 -96.15 100.18 48.60
N VAL A 74 -94.94 100.76 48.69
CA VAL A 74 -93.91 100.35 49.66
C VAL A 74 -94.39 100.54 51.10
N GLU A 75 -95.08 101.63 51.41
CA GLU A 75 -95.64 101.87 52.74
C GLU A 75 -96.72 100.83 53.09
N ARG A 76 -97.65 100.53 52.17
CA ARG A 76 -98.65 99.47 52.35
C ARG A 76 -98.03 98.07 52.51
N LEU A 77 -96.93 97.78 51.82
CA LEU A 77 -96.22 96.50 51.92
C LEU A 77 -95.30 96.40 53.15
N GLY A 78 -94.85 97.54 53.69
CA GLY A 78 -93.99 97.63 54.88
C GLY A 78 -94.77 97.60 56.20
N GLN A 79 -96.03 98.05 56.20
CA GLN A 79 -96.92 97.90 57.36
C GLN A 79 -97.38 96.43 57.52
N PRO A 80 -97.65 95.96 58.76
CA PRO A 80 -98.23 94.63 58.97
C PRO A 80 -99.61 94.55 58.30
N PRO A 81 -99.92 93.48 57.54
CA PRO A 81 -101.15 93.42 56.74
C PRO A 81 -102.38 93.33 57.65
N THR A 82 -103.11 94.44 57.76
CA THR A 82 -104.41 94.54 58.47
C THR A 82 -105.61 94.23 57.57
N THR A 83 -105.40 94.04 56.27
CA THR A 83 -106.43 93.70 55.28
C THR A 83 -106.08 92.42 54.51
N VAL A 84 -107.10 91.70 54.06
CA VAL A 84 -106.95 90.43 53.31
C VAL A 84 -106.26 90.67 51.96
N GLU A 85 -106.54 91.78 51.29
CA GLU A 85 -105.96 92.14 49.99
C GLU A 85 -104.44 92.35 50.08
N GLY A 86 -103.96 93.05 51.12
CA GLY A 86 -102.51 93.25 51.35
C GLY A 86 -101.77 91.94 51.68
N LEU A 87 -102.44 90.99 52.34
CA LEU A 87 -101.91 89.64 52.54
C LEU A 87 -101.81 88.88 51.20
N SER A 88 -102.85 88.94 50.35
CA SER A 88 -102.84 88.31 49.03
C SER A 88 -101.77 88.88 48.10
N GLU A 89 -101.60 90.21 48.05
CA GLU A 89 -100.56 90.84 47.21
C GLU A 89 -99.15 90.44 47.67
N ARG A 90 -98.90 90.43 48.99
CA ARG A 90 -97.61 89.99 49.54
C ARG A 90 -97.35 88.52 49.27
N LEU A 91 -98.36 87.65 49.39
CA LEU A 91 -98.23 86.22 49.05
C LEU A 91 -97.93 86.01 47.56
N GLN A 92 -98.58 86.75 46.66
CA GLN A 92 -98.30 86.67 45.22
C GLN A 92 -96.87 87.12 44.89
N ARG A 93 -96.39 88.22 45.49
CA ARG A 93 -95.00 88.68 45.32
C ARG A 93 -93.98 87.69 45.91
N MET A 94 -94.27 87.09 47.06
CA MET A 94 -93.42 86.07 47.69
C MET A 94 -93.37 84.77 46.87
N LEU A 95 -94.51 84.32 46.34
CA LEU A 95 -94.58 83.17 45.44
C LEU A 95 -93.81 83.41 44.14
N ARG A 96 -93.92 84.61 43.57
CA ARG A 96 -93.14 84.98 42.38
C ARG A 96 -91.65 85.00 42.67
N LEU A 97 -91.21 85.62 43.77
CA LEU A 97 -89.80 85.63 44.17
C LEU A 97 -89.26 84.22 44.43
N ALA A 98 -90.05 83.33 45.06
CA ALA A 98 -89.69 81.94 45.25
C ALA A 98 -89.67 81.13 43.92
N GLN A 99 -90.50 81.47 42.94
CA GLN A 99 -90.45 80.89 41.60
C GLN A 99 -89.21 81.37 40.82
N ASP A 100 -88.89 82.65 40.91
CA ASP A 100 -87.69 83.24 40.31
C ASP A 100 -86.43 82.64 40.95
N GLU A 101 -86.36 82.51 42.27
CA GLU A 101 -85.26 81.85 43.00
C GLU A 101 -85.16 80.34 42.70
N ALA A 102 -86.29 79.65 42.51
CA ALA A 102 -86.31 78.26 42.06
C ALA A 102 -85.85 78.08 40.60
N ALA A 103 -86.09 79.07 39.74
CA ALA A 103 -85.56 79.09 38.37
C ALA A 103 -84.05 79.36 38.37
N ASP A 104 -83.59 80.33 39.17
CA ASP A 104 -82.18 80.68 39.35
C ASP A 104 -81.34 79.50 39.88
N THR A 105 -81.85 78.81 40.91
CA THR A 105 -81.17 77.64 41.49
C THR A 105 -81.11 76.47 40.52
N ARG A 106 -82.15 76.24 39.72
CA ARG A 106 -82.12 75.24 38.62
C ARG A 106 -81.11 75.63 37.54
N ALA A 107 -81.12 76.88 37.08
CA ALA A 107 -80.20 77.36 36.04
C ALA A 107 -78.73 77.22 36.48
N ARG A 108 -78.42 77.53 37.75
CA ARG A 108 -77.07 77.31 38.34
C ARG A 108 -76.72 75.82 38.39
N ALA A 109 -77.62 74.97 38.89
CA ALA A 109 -77.38 73.52 38.97
C ALA A 109 -77.22 72.87 37.58
N GLU A 110 -77.97 73.33 36.58
CA GLU A 110 -77.84 72.88 35.18
C GLU A 110 -76.52 73.33 34.55
N ALA A 111 -76.09 74.58 34.81
CA ALA A 111 -74.79 75.07 34.37
C ALA A 111 -73.63 74.32 35.03
N GLU A 112 -73.67 74.09 36.36
CA GLU A 112 -72.69 73.30 37.09
C GLU A 112 -72.63 71.85 36.59
N ALA A 113 -73.78 71.21 36.39
CA ALA A 113 -73.86 69.87 35.80
C ALA A 113 -73.31 69.82 34.36
N GLY A 114 -73.56 70.87 33.56
CA GLY A 114 -72.98 71.05 32.24
C GLY A 114 -71.45 71.15 32.28
N HIS A 115 -70.90 71.97 33.17
CA HIS A 115 -69.45 72.09 33.37
C HIS A 115 -68.80 70.78 33.84
N ILE A 116 -69.44 70.05 34.77
CA ILE A 116 -68.95 68.74 35.23
C ILE A 116 -68.93 67.72 34.09
N ARG A 117 -69.99 67.65 33.27
CA ARG A 117 -70.05 66.76 32.10
C ARG A 117 -68.99 67.12 31.06
N ALA A 118 -68.92 68.39 30.67
CA ALA A 118 -67.94 68.86 29.68
C ALA A 118 -66.50 68.59 30.13
N LYS A 119 -66.20 68.77 31.42
CA LYS A 119 -64.89 68.42 31.99
C LYS A 119 -64.65 66.90 31.94
N ALA A 120 -65.59 66.09 32.38
CA ALA A 120 -65.46 64.63 32.36
C ALA A 120 -65.30 64.06 30.93
N GLU A 121 -66.00 64.64 29.94
CA GLU A 121 -65.87 64.30 28.52
C GLU A 121 -64.50 64.71 27.96
N SER A 122 -64.03 65.93 28.28
CA SER A 122 -62.69 66.40 27.96
C SER A 122 -61.61 65.47 28.53
N ASP A 123 -61.66 65.18 29.83
CA ASP A 123 -60.70 64.31 30.52
C ASP A 123 -60.73 62.87 29.93
N ALA A 124 -61.92 62.32 29.66
CA ALA A 124 -62.06 61.01 29.02
C ALA A 124 -61.52 61.00 27.58
N SER A 125 -61.72 62.07 26.81
CA SER A 125 -61.16 62.20 25.46
C SER A 125 -59.62 62.28 25.48
N ALA A 126 -59.05 63.04 26.41
CA ALA A 126 -57.61 63.18 26.58
C ALA A 126 -56.95 61.85 27.02
N MET A 127 -57.61 61.10 27.89
CA MET A 127 -57.15 59.75 28.28
C MET A 127 -57.22 58.77 27.12
N ARG A 128 -58.30 58.76 26.31
CA ARG A 128 -58.39 57.91 25.10
C ARG A 128 -57.28 58.24 24.10
N ALA A 129 -57.06 59.51 23.80
CA ALA A 129 -55.99 59.94 22.88
C ALA A 129 -54.59 59.50 23.37
N ARG A 130 -54.32 59.59 24.68
CA ARG A 130 -53.07 59.09 25.28
C ARG A 130 -52.92 57.57 25.17
N TYR A 131 -53.99 56.81 25.38
CA TYR A 131 -53.95 55.35 25.21
C TYR A 131 -53.77 54.94 23.75
N GLU A 132 -54.41 55.63 22.80
CA GLU A 132 -54.24 55.40 21.37
C GLU A 132 -52.80 55.70 20.92
N GLN A 133 -52.21 56.81 21.39
CA GLN A 133 -50.80 57.11 21.18
C GLN A 133 -49.89 56.01 21.75
N LEU A 134 -50.08 55.61 23.01
CA LEU A 134 -49.27 54.56 23.64
C LEU A 134 -49.41 53.20 22.94
N LEU A 135 -50.61 52.83 22.49
CA LEU A 135 -50.82 51.61 21.71
C LEU A 135 -50.09 51.69 20.36
N SER A 136 -50.14 52.83 19.68
CA SER A 136 -49.41 53.03 18.42
C SER A 136 -47.89 52.95 18.60
N GLU A 137 -47.34 53.51 19.69
CA GLU A 137 -45.92 53.44 20.03
C GLU A 137 -45.48 52.00 20.37
N LEU A 138 -46.31 51.26 21.12
CA LEU A 138 -46.05 49.85 21.41
C LEU A 138 -46.10 48.99 20.14
N ASP A 139 -47.01 49.27 19.21
CA ASP A 139 -47.09 48.58 17.92
C ASP A 139 -45.91 48.91 17.00
N THR A 140 -45.42 50.16 16.96
CA THR A 140 -44.20 50.50 16.20
C THR A 140 -42.98 49.82 16.81
N ARG A 141 -42.79 49.93 18.12
CA ARG A 141 -41.68 49.31 18.84
C ARG A 141 -41.69 47.78 18.72
N ARG A 142 -42.88 47.16 18.72
CA ARG A 142 -43.03 45.72 18.46
C ARG A 142 -42.57 45.37 17.04
N LYS A 143 -43.00 46.11 16.01
CA LYS A 143 -42.59 45.87 14.62
C LYS A 143 -41.08 46.06 14.41
N GLU A 144 -40.50 47.05 15.08
CA GLU A 144 -39.05 47.30 15.10
C GLU A 144 -38.30 46.12 15.72
N MET A 145 -38.66 45.70 16.94
CA MET A 145 -38.04 44.53 17.59
C MET A 145 -38.23 43.23 16.78
N GLU A 146 -39.40 43.04 16.15
CA GLU A 146 -39.64 41.89 15.25
C GLU A 146 -38.82 41.98 13.95
N ALA A 147 -38.47 43.17 13.47
CA ALA A 147 -37.58 43.37 12.32
C ALA A 147 -36.12 43.15 12.70
N GLU A 148 -35.65 43.75 13.81
CA GLU A 148 -34.31 43.54 14.36
C GLU A 148 -34.06 42.05 14.66
N HIS A 149 -35.00 41.38 15.32
CA HIS A 149 -34.87 39.95 15.61
C HIS A 149 -34.80 39.09 14.34
N ARG A 150 -35.60 39.42 13.31
CA ARG A 150 -35.49 38.74 12.00
C ARG A 150 -34.14 38.98 11.35
N ASN A 151 -33.65 40.21 11.32
CA ASN A 151 -32.35 40.57 10.74
C ASN A 151 -31.19 39.86 11.47
N VAL A 152 -31.24 39.78 12.81
CA VAL A 152 -30.26 39.05 13.63
C VAL A 152 -30.33 37.54 13.33
N LEU A 153 -31.52 36.95 13.25
CA LEU A 153 -31.68 35.54 12.89
C LEU A 153 -31.21 35.23 11.46
N GLU A 154 -31.47 36.12 10.51
CA GLU A 154 -31.03 35.97 9.11
C GLU A 154 -29.50 36.08 9.00
N THR A 155 -28.91 37.07 9.67
CA THR A 155 -27.45 37.25 9.75
C THR A 155 -26.79 36.03 10.40
N ALA A 156 -27.27 35.59 11.56
CA ALA A 156 -26.73 34.42 12.27
C ALA A 156 -26.89 33.13 11.45
N ARG A 157 -27.98 32.97 10.68
CA ARG A 157 -28.15 31.84 9.75
C ARG A 157 -27.16 31.91 8.59
N GLY A 158 -26.97 33.08 7.98
CA GLY A 158 -26.00 33.31 6.90
C GLY A 158 -24.56 33.06 7.35
N GLU A 159 -24.19 33.57 8.53
CA GLU A 159 -22.89 33.32 9.15
C GLU A 159 -22.68 31.83 9.44
N ALA A 160 -23.63 31.16 10.10
CA ALA A 160 -23.56 29.73 10.40
C ALA A 160 -23.42 28.89 9.12
N GLU A 161 -24.14 29.23 8.06
CA GLU A 161 -24.04 28.53 6.77
C GLU A 161 -22.70 28.81 6.09
N SER A 162 -22.17 30.04 6.16
CA SER A 162 -20.83 30.37 5.68
C SER A 162 -19.73 29.60 6.42
N ILE A 163 -19.87 29.40 7.73
CA ILE A 163 -18.94 28.61 8.55
C ILE A 163 -18.99 27.14 8.15
N LYS A 164 -20.19 26.55 7.99
CA LYS A 164 -20.32 25.17 7.49
C LYS A 164 -19.71 25.00 6.11
N GLN A 165 -19.92 25.94 5.20
CA GLN A 165 -19.37 25.88 3.86
C GLN A 165 -17.84 25.95 3.87
N ARG A 166 -17.24 26.87 4.64
CA ARG A 166 -15.78 26.94 4.81
C ARG A 166 -15.23 25.65 5.44
N ALA A 167 -15.82 25.17 6.52
CA ALA A 167 -15.40 23.93 7.18
C ALA A 167 -15.51 22.70 6.27
N LYS A 168 -16.55 22.63 5.43
CA LYS A 168 -16.68 21.59 4.41
C LYS A 168 -15.59 21.71 3.34
N GLN A 169 -15.34 22.91 2.80
CA GLN A 169 -14.28 23.13 1.80
C GLN A 169 -12.89 22.80 2.35
N GLU A 170 -12.62 23.16 3.60
CA GLU A 170 -11.36 22.84 4.29
C GLU A 170 -11.21 21.33 4.51
N ARG A 171 -12.26 20.65 4.97
CA ARG A 171 -12.28 19.18 5.06
C ARG A 171 -12.04 18.53 3.69
N ASP A 172 -12.82 18.89 2.67
CA ASP A 172 -12.74 18.30 1.33
C ASP A 172 -11.34 18.53 0.72
N ARG A 173 -10.70 19.67 1.02
CA ARG A 173 -9.30 19.95 0.68
C ARG A 173 -8.33 19.04 1.45
N LEU A 174 -8.46 18.93 2.76
CA LEU A 174 -7.59 18.09 3.59
C LEU A 174 -7.71 16.61 3.23
N ASP A 175 -8.91 16.13 2.92
CA ASP A 175 -9.16 14.77 2.43
C ASP A 175 -8.46 14.54 1.09
N ALA A 176 -8.53 15.49 0.14
CA ALA A 176 -7.82 15.41 -1.13
C ALA A 176 -6.28 15.48 -0.96
N GLU A 177 -5.76 16.35 -0.08
CA GLU A 177 -4.33 16.40 0.25
C GLU A 177 -3.86 15.11 0.95
N ALA A 178 -4.68 14.50 1.80
CA ALA A 178 -4.37 13.24 2.46
C ALA A 178 -4.39 12.05 1.49
N GLU A 179 -5.36 12.02 0.56
CA GLU A 179 -5.42 11.00 -0.49
C GLU A 179 -4.20 11.06 -1.41
N GLN A 180 -3.84 12.26 -1.89
CA GLN A 180 -2.62 12.44 -2.69
C GLN A 180 -1.34 12.02 -1.95
N ARG A 181 -1.29 12.17 -0.62
CA ARG A 181 -0.17 11.66 0.19
C ARG A 181 -0.20 10.14 0.33
N ARG A 182 -1.38 9.52 0.49
CA ARG A 182 -1.53 8.05 0.48
C ARG A 182 -1.04 7.47 -0.84
N THR A 183 -1.56 7.95 -1.98
CA THR A 183 -1.17 7.47 -3.32
C THR A 183 0.33 7.61 -3.55
N LYS A 184 0.95 8.75 -3.21
CA LYS A 184 2.41 8.93 -3.36
C LYS A 184 3.22 7.96 -2.49
N VAL A 185 2.80 7.73 -1.25
CA VAL A 185 3.48 6.77 -0.35
C VAL A 185 3.31 5.34 -0.85
N GLU A 186 2.16 5.00 -1.42
CA GLU A 186 1.90 3.71 -2.07
C GLU A 186 2.77 3.53 -3.32
N GLU A 187 2.83 4.51 -4.21
CA GLU A 187 3.69 4.54 -5.40
C GLU A 187 5.19 4.40 -5.03
N ASP A 188 5.67 5.23 -4.10
CA ASP A 188 7.07 5.19 -3.61
C ASP A 188 7.39 3.84 -2.96
N PHE A 189 6.45 3.27 -2.19
CA PHE A 189 6.61 1.96 -1.57
C PHE A 189 6.63 0.83 -2.61
N GLU A 190 5.75 0.85 -3.61
CA GLU A 190 5.75 -0.13 -4.69
C GLU A 190 7.06 -0.08 -5.49
N ILE A 191 7.55 1.13 -5.81
CA ILE A 191 8.84 1.34 -6.49
C ILE A 191 9.99 0.80 -5.63
N ALA A 192 10.05 1.15 -4.35
CA ALA A 192 11.09 0.68 -3.43
C ALA A 192 11.05 -0.86 -3.25
N MET A 193 9.86 -1.46 -3.16
CA MET A 193 9.68 -2.91 -3.04
C MET A 193 9.94 -3.64 -4.36
N ALA A 194 9.70 -3.02 -5.52
CA ALA A 194 10.11 -3.55 -6.81
C ALA A 194 11.63 -3.51 -6.99
N ALA A 195 12.28 -2.39 -6.63
CA ALA A 195 13.74 -2.26 -6.63
C ALA A 195 14.38 -3.31 -5.72
N ARG A 196 13.96 -3.40 -4.45
CA ARG A 196 14.48 -4.38 -3.49
C ARG A 196 14.25 -5.83 -3.91
N ARG A 197 13.10 -6.16 -4.52
CA ARG A 197 12.86 -7.49 -5.12
C ARG A 197 13.84 -7.78 -6.26
N THR A 198 14.08 -6.79 -7.12
CA THR A 198 15.01 -6.93 -8.26
C THR A 198 16.46 -7.11 -7.79
N GLU A 199 16.89 -6.35 -6.77
CA GLU A 199 18.21 -6.51 -6.13
C GLU A 199 18.36 -7.87 -5.45
N ALA A 200 17.35 -8.33 -4.70
CA ALA A 200 17.37 -9.64 -4.08
C ALA A 200 17.43 -10.79 -5.12
N MET A 201 16.70 -10.67 -6.23
CA MET A 201 16.77 -11.62 -7.34
C MET A 201 18.14 -11.62 -8.03
N ARG A 202 18.78 -10.46 -8.20
CA ARG A 202 20.16 -10.37 -8.72
C ARG A 202 21.16 -11.02 -7.78
N ALA A 203 21.10 -10.70 -6.49
CA ALA A 203 21.99 -11.29 -5.48
C ALA A 203 21.84 -12.83 -5.41
N LEU A 204 20.61 -13.34 -5.51
CA LEU A 204 20.36 -14.79 -5.59
C LEU A 204 20.97 -15.38 -6.87
N ALA A 205 20.75 -14.77 -8.03
CA ALA A 205 21.30 -15.23 -9.30
C ALA A 205 22.85 -15.18 -9.33
N GLU A 206 23.46 -14.16 -8.72
CA GLU A 206 24.91 -14.06 -8.53
C GLU A 206 25.43 -15.16 -7.59
N GLN A 207 24.73 -15.45 -6.49
CA GLN A 207 25.06 -16.54 -5.58
C GLN A 207 24.92 -17.91 -6.25
N GLU A 208 23.87 -18.14 -7.03
CA GLU A 208 23.68 -19.36 -7.81
C GLU A 208 24.76 -19.52 -8.89
N ALA A 209 25.08 -18.46 -9.63
CA ALA A 209 26.13 -18.45 -10.64
C ALA A 209 27.52 -18.70 -10.03
N ALA A 210 27.84 -18.07 -8.89
CA ALA A 210 29.08 -18.31 -8.16
C ALA A 210 29.16 -19.76 -7.65
N SER A 211 28.09 -20.26 -7.02
CA SER A 211 28.01 -21.64 -6.53
C SER A 211 28.19 -22.66 -7.65
N LYS A 212 27.58 -22.41 -8.82
CA LYS A 212 27.72 -23.24 -10.02
C LYS A 212 29.15 -23.17 -10.58
N ALA A 213 29.72 -21.99 -10.70
CA ALA A 213 31.10 -21.82 -11.18
C ALA A 213 32.12 -22.48 -10.24
N GLU A 214 31.90 -22.45 -8.93
CA GLU A 214 32.71 -23.20 -7.98
C GLU A 214 32.53 -24.73 -8.11
N ALA A 215 31.31 -25.20 -8.31
CA ALA A 215 31.05 -26.64 -8.53
C ALA A 215 31.72 -27.11 -9.83
N GLU A 216 31.60 -26.35 -10.92
CA GLU A 216 32.30 -26.60 -12.18
C GLU A 216 33.82 -26.51 -12.04
N ARG A 217 34.35 -25.66 -11.15
CA ARG A 217 35.78 -25.61 -10.80
C ARG A 217 36.22 -26.87 -10.05
N ARG A 218 35.53 -27.23 -8.95
CA ARG A 218 35.84 -28.44 -8.16
C ARG A 218 35.74 -29.72 -8.98
N VAL A 219 34.77 -29.80 -9.90
CA VAL A 219 34.66 -30.93 -10.84
C VAL A 219 35.83 -30.96 -11.80
N ARG A 220 36.26 -29.82 -12.37
CA ARG A 220 37.46 -29.75 -13.23
C ARG A 220 38.72 -30.14 -12.48
N GLU A 221 38.99 -29.52 -11.33
CA GLU A 221 40.13 -29.84 -10.46
C GLU A 221 40.16 -31.34 -10.13
N ALA A 222 39.03 -31.92 -9.69
CA ALA A 222 38.94 -33.36 -9.41
C ALA A 222 39.09 -34.25 -10.66
N THR A 223 38.65 -33.81 -11.84
CA THR A 223 38.92 -34.55 -13.10
C THR A 223 40.37 -34.46 -13.54
N GLU A 224 41.01 -33.31 -13.35
CA GLU A 224 42.43 -33.09 -13.66
C GLU A 224 43.30 -33.93 -12.74
N GLU A 225 43.08 -33.87 -11.42
CA GLU A 225 43.71 -34.76 -10.42
C GLU A 225 43.47 -36.24 -10.74
N ALA A 226 42.23 -36.64 -11.08
CA ALA A 226 41.94 -38.02 -11.47
C ALA A 226 42.65 -38.43 -12.77
N THR A 227 42.86 -37.52 -13.73
CA THR A 227 43.68 -37.80 -14.91
C THR A 227 45.16 -37.89 -14.57
N GLU A 228 45.70 -37.01 -13.72
CA GLU A 228 47.10 -37.10 -13.27
C GLU A 228 47.38 -38.39 -12.48
N ILE A 229 46.47 -38.79 -11.59
CA ILE A 229 46.59 -40.05 -10.85
C ILE A 229 46.54 -41.22 -11.84
N ARG A 230 45.65 -41.20 -12.83
CA ARG A 230 45.60 -42.24 -13.88
C ARG A 230 46.85 -42.28 -14.75
N THR A 231 47.45 -41.13 -15.10
CA THR A 231 48.72 -41.12 -15.86
C THR A 231 49.89 -41.61 -15.01
N LYS A 232 49.99 -41.18 -13.74
CA LYS A 232 51.01 -41.66 -12.80
C LYS A 232 50.89 -43.17 -12.57
N VAL A 233 49.68 -43.67 -12.33
CA VAL A 233 49.41 -45.12 -12.21
C VAL A 233 49.73 -45.86 -13.51
N ALA A 234 49.40 -45.31 -14.69
CA ALA A 234 49.76 -45.92 -15.96
C ALA A 234 51.28 -45.93 -16.22
N GLU A 235 52.02 -44.92 -15.75
CA GLU A 235 53.50 -44.86 -15.80
C GLU A 235 54.13 -45.84 -14.79
N GLU A 236 53.59 -45.97 -13.59
CA GLU A 236 53.98 -46.98 -12.59
C GLU A 236 53.66 -48.41 -13.08
N GLU A 237 52.46 -48.65 -13.61
CA GLU A 237 52.09 -49.92 -14.26
C GLU A 237 53.00 -50.21 -15.45
N ARG A 238 53.38 -49.21 -16.24
CA ARG A 238 54.30 -49.41 -17.37
C ARG A 238 55.70 -49.77 -16.90
N THR A 239 56.27 -49.02 -15.97
CA THR A 239 57.62 -49.27 -15.44
C THR A 239 57.69 -50.60 -14.69
N THR A 240 56.69 -50.93 -13.88
CA THR A 240 56.59 -52.25 -13.22
C THR A 240 56.39 -53.39 -14.22
N ASN A 241 55.61 -53.21 -15.30
CA ASN A 241 55.52 -54.19 -16.38
C ASN A 241 56.84 -54.33 -17.15
N GLU A 242 57.55 -53.24 -17.45
CA GLU A 242 58.88 -53.27 -18.08
C GLU A 242 59.91 -53.96 -17.17
N GLU A 243 59.86 -53.77 -15.85
CA GLU A 243 60.64 -54.54 -14.88
C GLU A 243 60.25 -56.02 -14.80
N LEU A 244 58.96 -56.34 -14.80
CA LEU A 244 58.47 -57.72 -14.80
C LEU A 244 58.87 -58.45 -16.08
N GLU A 245 58.77 -57.80 -17.24
CA GLU A 245 59.25 -58.32 -18.52
C GLU A 245 60.78 -58.45 -18.56
N ARG A 246 61.53 -57.52 -17.94
CA ARG A 246 62.98 -57.69 -17.77
C ARG A 246 63.30 -58.91 -16.90
N ARG A 247 62.66 -59.08 -15.74
CA ARG A 247 62.85 -60.26 -14.87
C ARG A 247 62.40 -61.56 -15.54
N ARG A 248 61.31 -61.54 -16.32
CA ARG A 248 60.86 -62.67 -17.16
C ARG A 248 61.92 -63.02 -18.21
N ARG A 249 62.47 -62.02 -18.90
CA ARG A 249 63.53 -62.22 -19.90
C ARG A 249 64.80 -62.78 -19.27
N GLU A 250 65.28 -62.19 -18.17
CA GLU A 250 66.44 -62.68 -17.40
C GLU A 250 66.21 -64.13 -16.93
N SER A 251 65.02 -64.45 -16.41
CA SER A 251 64.66 -65.81 -15.99
C SER A 251 64.58 -66.80 -17.16
N LEU A 252 64.05 -66.40 -18.31
CA LEU A 252 64.01 -67.21 -19.54
C LEU A 252 65.41 -67.40 -20.15
N GLU A 253 66.26 -66.38 -20.10
CA GLU A 253 67.66 -66.47 -20.52
C GLU A 253 68.44 -67.41 -19.61
N ASP A 254 68.31 -67.32 -18.29
CA ASP A 254 68.94 -68.25 -17.36
C ASP A 254 68.39 -69.68 -17.47
N ALA A 255 67.09 -69.85 -17.71
CA ALA A 255 66.50 -71.15 -18.02
C ALA A 255 67.07 -71.73 -19.33
N ASN A 256 67.22 -70.90 -20.37
CA ASN A 256 67.85 -71.31 -21.63
C ASN A 256 69.34 -71.62 -21.45
N ARG A 257 70.11 -70.82 -20.70
CA ARG A 257 71.51 -71.10 -20.34
C ARG A 257 71.64 -72.43 -19.61
N ARG A 258 70.79 -72.71 -18.62
CA ARG A 258 70.76 -74.01 -17.91
C ARG A 258 70.40 -75.16 -18.86
N LYS A 259 69.42 -74.97 -19.75
CA LYS A 259 69.05 -75.96 -20.77
C LYS A 259 70.21 -76.21 -21.75
N GLN A 260 70.89 -75.17 -22.21
CA GLN A 260 72.02 -75.27 -23.13
C GLN A 260 73.25 -75.90 -22.45
N ALA A 261 73.55 -75.53 -21.20
CA ALA A 261 74.58 -76.18 -20.38
C ALA A 261 74.29 -77.67 -20.20
N SER A 262 73.05 -78.03 -19.86
CA SER A 262 72.60 -79.43 -19.74
C SER A 262 72.68 -80.18 -21.08
N ILE A 263 72.34 -79.54 -22.21
CA ILE A 263 72.51 -80.12 -23.55
C ILE A 263 73.99 -80.31 -23.89
N THR A 264 74.87 -79.35 -23.59
CA THR A 264 76.32 -79.52 -23.81
C THR A 264 76.92 -80.60 -22.93
N GLU A 265 76.47 -80.74 -21.67
CA GLU A 265 76.92 -81.80 -20.79
C GLU A 265 76.40 -83.19 -21.24
N ALA A 266 75.13 -83.27 -21.66
CA ALA A 266 74.56 -84.49 -22.23
C ALA A 266 75.30 -84.90 -23.52
N ASN A 267 75.60 -83.95 -24.41
CA ASN A 267 76.38 -84.20 -25.62
C ASN A 267 77.83 -84.59 -25.33
N ALA A 268 78.46 -84.01 -24.30
CA ALA A 268 79.81 -84.39 -23.87
C ALA A 268 79.84 -85.84 -23.37
N ARG A 269 78.89 -86.23 -22.50
CA ARG A 269 78.74 -87.63 -22.05
C ARG A 269 78.40 -88.59 -23.20
N LEU A 270 77.63 -88.14 -24.19
CA LEU A 270 77.34 -88.93 -25.39
C LEU A 270 78.60 -89.14 -26.25
N ALA A 271 79.42 -88.11 -26.43
CA ALA A 271 80.68 -88.19 -27.17
C ALA A 271 81.68 -89.13 -26.46
N GLU A 272 81.84 -88.98 -25.14
CA GLU A 272 82.70 -89.83 -24.30
C GLU A 272 82.29 -91.31 -24.37
N ALA A 273 80.98 -91.60 -24.24
CA ALA A 273 80.45 -92.96 -24.43
C ALA A 273 80.66 -93.50 -25.86
N THR A 274 80.58 -92.64 -26.88
CA THR A 274 80.80 -93.03 -28.28
C THR A 274 82.26 -93.35 -28.57
N ASP A 275 83.20 -92.58 -28.01
CA ASP A 275 84.63 -92.82 -28.18
C ASP A 275 85.13 -94.01 -27.34
N GLU A 276 84.56 -94.25 -26.16
CA GLU A 276 84.72 -95.53 -25.45
C GLU A 276 84.23 -96.72 -26.27
N ALA A 277 83.05 -96.63 -26.90
CA ALA A 277 82.52 -97.69 -27.75
C ALA A 277 83.44 -97.97 -28.95
N ARG A 278 83.92 -96.91 -29.63
CA ARG A 278 84.93 -97.01 -30.71
C ARG A 278 86.25 -97.59 -30.24
N ARG A 279 86.66 -97.33 -29.00
CA ARG A 279 87.87 -97.92 -28.41
C ARG A 279 87.69 -99.43 -28.19
N ARG A 280 86.61 -99.87 -27.54
CA ARG A 280 86.30 -101.30 -27.33
C ARG A 280 86.20 -102.08 -28.65
N VAL A 281 85.60 -101.49 -29.69
CA VAL A 281 85.54 -102.11 -31.04
C VAL A 281 86.92 -102.28 -31.67
N ARG A 282 87.82 -101.30 -31.55
CA ARG A 282 89.21 -101.40 -32.05
C ARG A 282 89.99 -102.49 -31.32
N GLU A 283 89.96 -102.49 -29.99
CA GLU A 283 90.62 -103.49 -29.14
C GLU A 283 90.17 -104.92 -29.50
N ALA A 284 88.85 -105.14 -29.68
CA ALA A 284 88.31 -106.45 -30.09
C ALA A 284 88.69 -106.86 -31.53
N THR A 285 88.80 -105.90 -32.46
CA THR A 285 89.17 -106.18 -33.85
C THR A 285 90.64 -106.57 -33.97
N GLU A 286 91.53 -105.91 -33.21
CA GLU A 286 92.95 -106.26 -33.14
C GLU A 286 93.17 -107.63 -32.49
N GLU A 287 92.41 -107.99 -31.46
CA GLU A 287 92.49 -109.30 -30.82
C GLU A 287 92.01 -110.43 -31.74
N SER A 288 90.97 -110.17 -32.56
CA SER A 288 90.50 -111.10 -33.59
C SER A 288 91.57 -111.35 -34.66
N ASN A 289 92.20 -110.29 -35.17
CA ASN A 289 93.27 -110.41 -36.17
C ASN A 289 94.49 -111.20 -35.63
N LYS A 290 94.86 -111.01 -34.36
CA LYS A 290 95.91 -111.82 -33.70
C LYS A 290 95.56 -113.31 -33.65
N ARG A 291 94.30 -113.66 -33.38
CA ARG A 291 93.83 -115.07 -33.38
C ARG A 291 93.84 -115.69 -34.78
N ILE A 292 93.47 -114.94 -35.81
CA ILE A 292 93.46 -115.41 -37.21
C ILE A 292 94.89 -115.70 -37.69
N ASN A 293 95.85 -114.79 -37.46
CA ASN A 293 97.24 -115.00 -37.89
C ASN A 293 97.89 -116.21 -37.18
N ALA A 294 97.69 -116.34 -35.87
CA ALA A 294 98.19 -117.49 -35.10
C ALA A 294 97.51 -118.85 -35.43
N ALA A 295 96.40 -118.83 -36.17
CA ALA A 295 95.78 -120.02 -36.75
C ALA A 295 96.34 -120.33 -38.15
N ALA A 296 96.62 -119.32 -38.97
CA ALA A 296 97.24 -119.48 -40.28
C ALA A 296 98.63 -120.13 -40.19
N GLU A 297 99.51 -119.62 -39.31
CA GLU A 297 100.85 -120.16 -39.07
C GLU A 297 100.82 -121.65 -38.66
N ARG A 298 99.84 -122.05 -37.83
CA ARG A 298 99.66 -123.44 -37.40
C ARG A 298 99.18 -124.37 -38.52
N VAL A 299 98.38 -123.87 -39.46
CA VAL A 299 97.96 -124.62 -40.65
C VAL A 299 99.13 -124.81 -41.63
N GLU A 300 100.02 -123.83 -41.73
CA GLU A 300 101.19 -123.88 -42.60
C GLU A 300 102.26 -124.85 -42.07
N ALA A 301 102.51 -124.86 -40.75
CA ALA A 301 103.36 -125.84 -40.08
C ALA A 301 102.86 -127.30 -40.24
N LEU A 302 101.55 -127.52 -40.29
CA LEU A 302 100.98 -128.85 -40.53
C LEU A 302 101.09 -129.29 -42.01
N ARG A 303 101.17 -128.34 -42.96
CA ARG A 303 101.40 -128.64 -44.39
C ARG A 303 102.85 -129.03 -44.68
N SER A 304 103.83 -128.39 -44.05
CA SER A 304 105.25 -128.77 -44.22
C SER A 304 105.56 -130.15 -43.64
N LEU A 305 105.01 -130.48 -42.46
CA LEU A 305 105.15 -131.81 -41.84
C LEU A 305 104.58 -132.93 -42.74
N ARG A 306 103.44 -132.68 -43.38
CA ARG A 306 102.80 -133.63 -44.32
C ARG A 306 103.64 -133.85 -45.59
N ALA A 307 104.33 -132.83 -46.09
CA ALA A 307 105.20 -132.95 -47.26
C ALA A 307 106.44 -133.82 -46.97
N GLY A 308 107.04 -133.69 -45.78
CA GLY A 308 108.19 -134.51 -45.38
C GLY A 308 107.89 -136.00 -45.26
N ILE A 309 106.71 -136.36 -44.75
CA ILE A 309 106.27 -137.78 -44.62
C ILE A 309 105.94 -138.40 -46.00
N ALA A 310 105.50 -137.59 -46.97
CA ALA A 310 105.12 -138.07 -48.30
C ALA A 310 106.30 -138.56 -49.16
N GLU A 311 107.51 -137.98 -49.02
CA GLU A 311 108.70 -138.46 -49.74
C GLU A 311 109.34 -139.69 -49.10
N GLN A 312 109.32 -139.81 -47.75
CA GLN A 312 109.89 -140.98 -47.07
C GLN A 312 109.18 -142.30 -47.43
N VAL A 313 107.90 -142.26 -47.80
CA VAL A 313 107.13 -143.43 -48.27
C VAL A 313 107.42 -143.79 -49.74
N LYS A 314 107.92 -142.84 -50.54
CA LYS A 314 108.32 -143.08 -51.94
C LYS A 314 109.65 -143.83 -52.04
N ALA A 315 110.65 -143.42 -51.25
CA ALA A 315 111.99 -143.99 -51.26
C ALA A 315 112.04 -145.47 -50.84
N ALA A 316 111.13 -145.92 -49.97
CA ALA A 316 111.07 -147.31 -49.52
C ALA A 316 110.42 -148.28 -50.54
N ARG A 317 109.78 -147.77 -51.61
CA ARG A 317 108.95 -148.59 -52.51
C ARG A 317 109.65 -149.04 -53.80
N THR A 318 110.81 -148.45 -54.12
CA THR A 318 111.60 -148.71 -55.34
C THR A 318 112.64 -149.83 -55.19
N VAL A 319 112.92 -150.33 -53.97
CA VAL A 319 113.96 -151.35 -53.73
C VAL A 319 113.38 -152.78 -53.59
N LEU A 320 112.04 -152.93 -53.55
CA LEU A 320 111.35 -154.22 -53.48
C LEU A 320 110.39 -154.44 -54.67
N THR A 321 110.80 -154.02 -55.86
CA THR A 321 110.01 -154.20 -57.11
C THR A 321 110.81 -154.72 -58.32
N GLU A 322 112.08 -155.13 -58.16
CA GLU A 322 112.91 -155.64 -59.27
C GLU A 322 113.41 -157.10 -59.12
N ALA A 323 112.80 -157.86 -58.19
CA ALA A 323 112.83 -159.32 -58.09
C ALA A 323 111.68 -159.74 -57.14
N THR A 324 110.71 -160.61 -57.45
CA THR A 324 110.41 -161.46 -58.61
C THR A 324 108.89 -161.73 -58.49
N SER A 325 108.01 -161.10 -59.29
CA SER A 325 107.58 -161.48 -60.65
C SER A 325 106.83 -162.83 -60.75
N VAL A 326 105.86 -162.88 -61.68
CA VAL A 326 105.29 -164.08 -62.36
C VAL A 326 104.07 -164.80 -61.72
N LEU A 327 102.97 -164.86 -62.51
CA LEU A 327 101.77 -165.76 -62.49
C LEU A 327 100.74 -165.55 -61.33
N THR A 328 99.53 -165.01 -61.59
CA THR A 328 98.26 -165.65 -62.11
C THR A 328 97.72 -166.78 -61.22
N ASP A 329 96.42 -167.05 -61.05
CA ASP A 329 95.12 -166.42 -61.38
C ASP A 329 94.04 -167.25 -60.63
N ALA A 330 92.91 -166.67 -60.19
CA ALA A 330 91.62 -167.37 -60.02
C ALA A 330 90.49 -166.46 -59.49
N ALA A 331 89.30 -166.61 -60.06
CA ALA A 331 88.02 -166.00 -59.65
C ALA A 331 87.17 -167.05 -58.85
N PRO A 332 85.84 -166.92 -58.61
CA PRO A 332 84.89 -165.82 -58.89
C PRO A 332 83.82 -165.53 -57.79
N ALA A 333 82.89 -164.60 -58.12
CA ALA A 333 81.43 -164.66 -57.90
C ALA A 333 80.71 -164.03 -56.66
N VAL A 334 79.99 -162.92 -56.96
CA VAL A 334 78.54 -162.65 -56.74
C VAL A 334 77.99 -162.04 -55.41
N GLU A 335 77.08 -161.06 -55.63
CA GLU A 335 76.26 -160.13 -54.80
C GLU A 335 74.92 -160.74 -54.27
N PRO A 336 73.88 -160.02 -53.69
CA PRO A 336 73.59 -158.55 -53.60
C PRO A 336 72.97 -157.92 -52.28
N LEU A 337 73.06 -156.57 -52.16
CA LEU A 337 72.11 -155.46 -51.71
C LEU A 337 70.97 -155.63 -50.64
N PRO A 338 70.29 -154.55 -50.09
CA PRO A 338 70.51 -153.06 -50.10
C PRO A 338 70.28 -152.24 -48.75
N GLU A 339 70.62 -150.93 -48.72
CA GLU A 339 69.93 -149.69 -48.15
C GLU A 339 69.29 -149.62 -46.71
N GLU A 340 69.04 -148.48 -45.97
CA GLU A 340 69.37 -147.02 -45.99
C GLU A 340 68.91 -146.26 -44.67
N GLN A 341 69.47 -145.07 -44.33
CA GLN A 341 68.91 -143.94 -43.48
C GLN A 341 68.49 -144.13 -41.96
N PRO A 342 68.02 -143.10 -41.17
CA PRO A 342 68.72 -141.89 -40.69
C PRO A 342 68.47 -141.40 -39.20
N THR A 343 69.19 -140.32 -38.75
CA THR A 343 68.85 -139.26 -37.72
C THR A 343 69.44 -139.20 -36.26
N LYS A 344 69.58 -137.92 -35.82
CA LYS A 344 69.66 -137.29 -34.45
C LYS A 344 71.04 -137.05 -33.77
N PRO A 345 71.31 -135.80 -33.29
CA PRO A 345 72.43 -135.47 -32.39
C PRO A 345 72.00 -135.26 -30.91
N ALA A 346 72.87 -135.60 -29.94
CA ALA A 346 72.68 -135.27 -28.52
C ALA A 346 74.01 -135.17 -27.71
N THR A 347 73.99 -134.34 -26.67
CA THR A 347 75.09 -133.87 -25.79
C THR A 347 75.65 -134.88 -24.76
N PRO A 348 76.80 -134.58 -24.15
CA PRO A 348 76.89 -134.41 -22.68
C PRO A 348 77.68 -133.12 -22.24
N ARG A 349 77.19 -132.27 -21.31
CA ARG A 349 77.25 -132.27 -19.81
C ARG A 349 78.62 -131.90 -19.19
N PRO A 350 78.74 -131.32 -17.96
CA PRO A 350 77.79 -131.33 -16.81
C PRO A 350 77.47 -129.96 -16.12
N ALA A 351 76.75 -130.02 -14.98
CA ALA A 351 76.15 -128.93 -14.16
C ALA A 351 77.00 -128.61 -12.87
N PRO A 352 76.55 -127.98 -11.73
CA PRO A 352 75.20 -127.62 -11.20
C PRO A 352 75.07 -126.12 -10.69
N HIS A 353 74.04 -125.56 -10.02
CA HIS A 353 73.06 -125.96 -8.97
C HIS A 353 71.75 -125.08 -8.96
N PRO A 354 70.72 -125.33 -8.09
CA PRO A 354 69.32 -124.84 -8.26
C PRO A 354 68.62 -124.13 -7.05
N LYS A 355 67.30 -123.83 -7.19
CA LYS A 355 66.27 -123.36 -6.20
C LYS A 355 66.24 -121.84 -5.90
N ASN A 356 65.14 -121.17 -5.52
CA ASN A 356 63.68 -121.43 -5.38
C ASN A 356 62.98 -120.03 -5.51
N ALA A 357 61.89 -119.81 -6.23
CA ALA A 357 60.47 -120.06 -5.89
C ALA A 357 59.86 -119.30 -4.67
N ASN A 358 59.26 -118.13 -4.95
CA ASN A 358 58.00 -117.58 -4.36
C ASN A 358 58.04 -116.94 -2.92
N PRO A 359 56.95 -116.31 -2.38
CA PRO A 359 56.78 -114.86 -2.50
C PRO A 359 56.29 -114.09 -1.23
N ASN A 360 56.10 -112.77 -1.41
CA ASN A 360 55.10 -111.89 -0.77
C ASN A 360 55.35 -111.37 0.67
N GLY A 361 54.90 -110.12 0.91
CA GLY A 361 54.64 -109.57 2.25
C GLY A 361 55.60 -108.49 2.76
N ALA A 362 55.15 -107.23 2.79
CA ALA A 362 55.62 -106.21 3.73
C ALA A 362 54.54 -105.13 3.91
N ALA A 363 53.95 -105.07 5.10
CA ALA A 363 53.08 -103.98 5.54
C ALA A 363 53.63 -103.38 6.84
N SER A 364 53.03 -102.24 7.24
CA SER A 364 53.10 -101.63 8.58
C SER A 364 54.16 -100.53 8.83
N LYS A 365 53.61 -99.32 8.99
CA LYS A 365 53.89 -98.32 10.06
C LYS A 365 54.47 -98.91 11.37
N PRO A 366 55.24 -98.13 12.17
CA PRO A 366 54.62 -97.13 13.06
C PRO A 366 55.40 -95.82 13.32
N THR A 367 54.77 -94.98 14.15
CA THR A 367 55.32 -93.87 14.95
C THR A 367 56.66 -94.21 15.64
N GLY A 368 57.54 -93.28 16.01
CA GLY A 368 57.43 -91.81 16.06
C GLY A 368 57.99 -91.28 17.39
N GLU A 369 58.71 -90.16 17.36
CA GLU A 369 59.17 -89.33 18.50
C GLU A 369 59.14 -87.86 18.07
#